data_AF-A0A6J7Q110-F1
#
_entry.id   AF-A0A6J7Q110-F1
#
_cell.length_a   1.000
_cell.length_b   1.000
_cell.length_c   1.000
_cell.angle_alpha   90.00
_cell.angle_beta   90.00
_cell.angle_gamma   90.00
#
_symmetry.space_group_name_H-M   'P 1'
#
loop_
_entity.id
_entity.type
_entity.pdbx_description
1 polymer ?
#
loop_
_entity_poly.entity_id
_entity_poly.type
_entity_poly.pdbx_seq_one_letter_code
_entity_poly.pdbx_strand_id
1 'polypeptide(L)' 'MLLDVARIAAHQVERPAAPLTTYLLGYVVGQGMDPAVAMGKITELAANWPPGGEVAK' A
#
# COMPACT_ATOMS: atom_id res chain seq x y z
N MET A 1 10.11 -6.31 -0.84
CA MET A 1 10.36 -5.79 -2.22
C MET A 1 9.06 -5.21 -2.79
N LEU A 2 9.10 -4.44 -3.89
CA LEU A 2 7.91 -3.80 -4.49
C LEU A 2 6.75 -4.78 -4.75
N LEU A 3 7.06 -5.98 -5.27
CA LEU A 3 6.06 -7.00 -5.55
C LEU A 3 5.43 -7.58 -4.28
N ASP A 4 6.17 -7.58 -3.17
CA ASP A 4 5.62 -8.01 -1.87
C ASP A 4 4.61 -6.98 -1.36
N VAL A 5 4.90 -5.69 -1.52
CA VAL A 5 3.97 -4.61 -1.16
C VAL A 5 2.68 -4.69 -1.99
N ALA A 6 2.81 -4.93 -3.30
CA ALA A 6 1.65 -5.15 -4.17
C ALA A 6 0.83 -6.37 -3.72
N ARG A 7 1.49 -7.49 -3.38
CA ARG A 7 0.85 -8.68 -2.85
C ARG A 7 0.11 -8.38 -1.55
N ILE A 8 0.75 -7.71 -0.59
CA ILE A 8 0.17 -7.37 0.71
C ILE A 8 -1.06 -6.49 0.52
N ALA A 9 -0.98 -5.44 -0.30
CA ALA A 9 -2.11 -4.56 -0.58
C ALA A 9 -3.30 -5.33 -1.17
N ALA A 10 -3.08 -6.19 -2.17
CA ALA A 10 -4.15 -6.98 -2.79
C ALA A 10 -4.86 -7.94 -1.83
N HIS A 11 -4.16 -8.45 -0.81
CA HIS A 11 -4.69 -9.48 0.08
C HIS A 11 -5.20 -8.93 1.41
N GLN A 12 -4.60 -7.85 1.94
CA GLN A 12 -4.94 -7.29 3.26
C GLN A 12 -5.93 -6.12 3.18
N VAL A 13 -6.01 -5.42 2.04
CA VAL A 13 -6.89 -4.26 1.85
C VAL A 13 -8.09 -4.67 0.99
N GLU A 14 -7.89 -4.76 -0.33
CA GLU A 14 -8.85 -5.27 -1.31
C GLU A 14 -8.14 -5.54 -2.64
N ARG A 15 -8.73 -6.34 -3.54
CA ARG A 15 -8.06 -6.70 -4.81
C ARG A 15 -7.63 -5.50 -5.67
N PRO A 16 -8.41 -4.42 -5.79
CA PRO A 16 -7.98 -3.20 -6.51
C PRO A 16 -6.83 -2.42 -5.88
N ALA A 17 -6.45 -2.71 -4.63
CA ALA A 17 -5.47 -1.90 -3.91
C ALA A 17 -4.05 -2.01 -4.49
N ALA A 18 -3.68 -3.12 -5.13
CA ALA A 18 -2.34 -3.33 -5.67
C ALA A 18 -1.88 -2.24 -6.67
N PRO A 19 -2.57 -1.99 -7.80
CA PRO A 19 -2.13 -0.99 -8.77
C PRO A 19 -2.12 0.44 -8.23
N LEU A 20 -3.08 0.79 -7.36
CA LEU A 20 -3.14 2.13 -6.77
C LEU A 20 -1.97 2.35 -5.80
N THR A 21 -1.70 1.36 -4.96
CA THR A 21 -0.61 1.40 -3.99
C THR A 21 0.75 1.53 -4.67
N THR A 22 1.00 0.75 -5.73
CA THR A 22 2.29 0.81 -6.45
C THR A 22 2.44 2.10 -7.25
N TYR A 23 1.35 2.67 -7.78
CA TYR A 23 1.37 4.00 -8.40
C TYR A 23 1.77 5.08 -7.39
N LEU A 24 1.10 5.14 -6.23
CA LEU A 24 1.37 6.13 -5.19
C LEU A 24 2.77 5.95 -4.58
N LEU A 25 3.22 4.71 -4.41
CA LEU A 25 4.59 4.40 -4.00
C LEU A 25 5.60 4.98 -5.00
N GLY A 26 5.43 4.74 -6.30
CA GLY A 26 6.27 5.32 -7.34
C GLY A 26 6.23 6.85 -7.35
N TYR A 27 5.04 7.43 -7.13
CA TYR A 27 4.87 8.88 -7.03
C TYR A 27 5.69 9.48 -5.89
N VAL A 28 5.57 8.98 -4.65
CA VAL A 28 6.31 9.53 -3.49
C VAL A 28 7.81 9.26 -3.57
N VAL A 29 8.22 8.14 -4.17
CA VAL A 29 9.64 7.87 -4.44
C VAL A 29 10.19 8.86 -5.47
N GLY A 30 9.43 9.16 -6.52
CA GLY A 30 9.77 10.22 -7.49
C GLY A 30 9.83 11.61 -6.87
N GLN A 31 9.17 11.84 -5.74
CA GLN A 31 9.27 13.06 -4.93
C GLN A 31 10.47 13.05 -3.95
N GLY A 32 11.30 11.99 -3.95
CA GLY A 32 12.51 11.89 -3.13
C GLY A 32 12.35 11.11 -1.83
N MET A 33 11.21 10.46 -1.58
CA MET A 33 11.06 9.56 -0.43
C MET A 33 11.90 8.30 -0.63
N ASP A 34 12.58 7.85 0.44
CA ASP A 34 13.29 6.57 0.42
C ASP A 34 12.31 5.40 0.15
N PRO A 35 12.59 4.53 -0.85
CA PRO A 35 11.70 3.43 -1.20
C PRO A 35 11.47 2.44 -0.05
N ALA A 36 12.48 2.15 0.77
CA ALA A 36 12.33 1.21 1.88
C ALA A 36 11.43 1.79 2.98
N VAL A 37 11.57 3.08 3.27
CA VAL A 37 10.68 3.80 4.19
C VAL A 37 9.23 3.79 3.68
N ALA A 38 9.02 4.11 2.40
CA ALA A 38 7.67 4.13 1.80
C ALA A 38 7.01 2.74 1.82
N MET A 39 7.75 1.70 1.43
CA MET A 39 7.28 0.31 1.48
C MET A 39 6.99 -0.15 2.92
N GLY A 40 7.80 0.27 3.90
CA GLY A 40 7.60 -0.03 5.31
C GLY A 40 6.28 0.53 5.83
N LYS A 41 6.00 1.80 5.55
CA LYS A 41 4.73 2.46 5.92
C LYS A 41 3.51 1.76 5.32
N ILE A 42 3.58 1.39 4.04
CA ILE A 42 2.47 0.69 3.38
C ILE A 42 2.24 -0.68 4.02
N THR A 43 3.32 -1.39 4.35
CA THR A 43 3.23 -2.70 5.02
C THR A 43 2.55 -2.58 6.37
N GLU A 44 2.91 -1.57 7.17
CA GLU A 44 2.30 -1.28 8.47
C GLU A 44 0.81 -0.90 8.35
N LEU A 45 0.46 -0.04 7.39
CA LEU A 45 -0.93 0.35 7.14
C LEU A 45 -1.79 -0.84 6.72
N ALA A 46 -1.29 -1.67 5.81
CA ALA A 46 -2.01 -2.85 5.34
C ALA A 46 -2.19 -3.89 6.45
N ALA A 47 -1.21 -4.05 7.35
CA ALA A 47 -1.31 -4.95 8.50
C ALA A 47 -2.40 -4.52 9.51
N ASN A 48 -2.70 -3.22 9.58
CA ASN A 48 -3.69 -2.64 10.49
C ASN A 48 -4.99 -2.25 9.78
N TRP A 49 -5.22 -2.74 8.55
CA TRP A 49 -6.39 -2.36 7.78
C TRP A 49 -7.68 -2.97 8.36
N PRO A 50 -8.74 -2.18 8.61
CA PRO A 50 -9.96 -2.70 9.20
C PRO A 50 -10.69 -3.65 8.22
N PRO A 51 -11.25 -4.77 8.71
CA PRO A 51 -12.02 -5.68 7.88
C PRO A 51 -13.36 -5.03 7.49
N GLY A 52 -13.53 -4.77 6.20
CA GLY A 52 -14.76 -4.24 5.62
C GLY A 52 -14.59 -2.81 5.11
N GLY A 53 -14.66 -2.66 3.77
CA GLY A 53 -14.73 -1.37 3.07
C GLY A 53 -16.06 -0.65 3.29
N GLU A 54 -16.53 -0.56 4.54
CA GLU A 54 -17.48 0.47 4.92
C GLU A 54 -16.65 1.73 5.17
N VAL A 55 -16.43 2.47 4.09
CA VAL A 55 -16.14 3.91 4.21
C VAL A 55 -17.19 4.46 5.17
N ALA A 56 -16.74 4.94 6.33
CA ALA A 56 -17.61 5.59 7.30
C ALA A 56 -18.50 6.59 6.53
N LYS A 57 -19.80 6.30 6.51
CA LYS A 57 -20.79 7.03 5.75
C LYS A 57 -20.94 8.46 6.28
#